data_AF-A0A7C6VXD9-F1
#
_entry.id   AF-A0A7C6VXD9-F1
#
_cell.length_a   1.000
_cell.length_b   1.000
_cell.length_c   1.000
_cell.angle_alpha   90.00
_cell.angle_beta   90.00
_cell.angle_gamma   90.00
#
_symmetry.space_group_name_H-M   'P 1'
#
loop_
_entity.id
_entity.type
_entity.pdbx_description
1 polymer ?
#
loop_
_entity_poly.entity_id
_entity_poly.type
_entity_poly.pdbx_seq_one_letter_code
_entity_poly.pdbx_strand_id
1 'polypeptide(L)' 'WPLGDQSAREFMARFYRTWLNGPKPKDLAVTLRETQLSFIQDENEQLRDPRVWAPFVLIEGHGL' A
#
# COMPACT_ATOMS: atom_id res chain seq x y z
N TRP A 1 5.85 -2.20 14.76
CA TRP A 1 6.72 -2.14 13.57
C TRP A 1 7.62 -0.92 13.70
N PRO A 2 8.94 -1.05 13.53
CA PRO A 2 9.82 0.12 13.60
C PRO A 2 9.58 1.03 12.40
N LEU A 3 9.49 2.34 12.66
CA LEU A 3 9.59 3.37 11.63
C LEU A 3 10.93 3.19 10.89
N GLY A 4 10.89 3.00 9.56
CA GLY A 4 12.09 2.84 8.73
C GLY A 4 12.35 1.43 8.19
N ASP A 5 11.44 0.48 8.36
CA ASP A 5 11.54 -0.83 7.69
C ASP A 5 11.50 -0.66 6.16
N GLN A 6 12.43 -1.33 5.46
CA GLN A 6 12.52 -1.34 4.00
C GLN A 6 11.20 -1.77 3.36
N SER A 7 10.51 -2.72 3.99
CA SER A 7 9.20 -3.23 3.61
C SER A 7 8.13 -2.12 3.59
N ALA A 8 8.12 -1.29 4.62
CA ALA A 8 7.16 -0.19 4.73
C ALA A 8 7.42 0.91 3.69
N ARG A 9 8.71 1.21 3.43
CA ARG A 9 9.11 2.15 2.37
C ARG A 9 8.65 1.65 1.01
N GLU A 10 8.85 0.37 0.70
CA GLU A 10 8.43 -0.20 -0.59
C GLU A 10 6.90 -0.14 -0.74
N PHE A 11 6.16 -0.46 0.32
CA PHE A 11 4.70 -0.36 0.31
C PHE A 11 4.23 1.06 -0.02
N MET A 12 4.73 2.06 0.70
CA MET A 12 4.34 3.45 0.47
C MET A 12 4.75 3.94 -0.92
N ALA A 13 5.93 3.55 -1.41
CA ALA A 13 6.38 3.92 -2.75
C ALA A 13 5.49 3.35 -3.86
N ARG A 14 4.98 2.12 -3.70
CA ARG A 14 4.01 1.53 -4.63
C ARG A 14 2.64 2.18 -4.50
N PHE A 15 2.19 2.42 -3.27
CA PHE A 15 0.92 3.11 -3.01
C PHE A 15 0.87 4.48 -3.70
N TYR A 16 1.87 5.34 -3.51
CA TYR A 16 1.91 6.65 -4.15
C TYR A 16 2.02 6.58 -5.66
N ARG A 17 2.80 5.64 -6.20
CA ARG A 17 2.87 5.41 -7.64
C ARG A 17 1.50 5.03 -8.19
N THR A 18 0.80 4.10 -7.57
CA THR A 18 -0.55 3.67 -7.96
C THR A 18 -1.56 4.82 -7.86
N TRP A 19 -1.49 5.60 -6.77
CA TRP A 19 -2.44 6.68 -6.50
C TRP A 19 -2.33 7.81 -7.52
N LEU A 20 -1.10 8.20 -7.84
CA LEU A 20 -0.78 9.33 -8.71
C LEU A 20 -0.62 8.92 -10.18
N ASN A 21 -0.88 7.65 -10.51
CA ASN A 21 -0.79 7.17 -11.88
C ASN A 21 -2.00 7.64 -12.71
N GLY A 22 -1.86 8.79 -13.36
CA GLY A 22 -2.82 9.32 -14.32
C GLY A 22 -3.15 10.80 -14.13
N PRO A 23 -4.06 11.35 -14.95
CA PRO A 23 -4.42 12.77 -14.93
C PRO A 23 -5.21 13.19 -13.69
N LYS A 24 -5.79 12.23 -12.94
CA LYS A 24 -6.47 12.46 -11.66
C LYS A 24 -6.09 11.36 -10.68
N PRO A 25 -5.87 11.67 -9.40
CA PRO A 25 -5.61 10.65 -8.40
C PRO A 25 -6.76 9.65 -8.28
N LYS A 26 -6.43 8.37 -8.09
CA LYS A 26 -7.42 7.32 -7.83
C LYS A 26 -8.06 7.50 -6.45
N ASP A 27 -9.19 6.82 -6.25
CA ASP A 27 -9.76 6.63 -4.92
C ASP A 27 -8.75 5.93 -3.98
N LEU A 28 -8.68 6.36 -2.73
CA LEU A 28 -7.69 5.87 -1.77
C LEU A 28 -7.93 4.40 -1.43
N ALA A 29 -9.19 3.98 -1.24
CA ALA A 29 -9.54 2.60 -0.91
C ALA A 29 -9.22 1.66 -2.08
N VAL A 30 -9.52 2.07 -3.30
CA VAL A 30 -9.11 1.35 -4.52
C VAL A 30 -7.59 1.25 -4.62
N THR A 31 -6.88 2.34 -4.39
CA THR A 31 -5.40 2.37 -4.41
C THR A 31 -4.79 1.43 -3.37
N LEU A 32 -5.34 1.42 -2.15
CA LEU A 32 -4.86 0.52 -1.08
C LEU A 32 -5.02 -0.94 -1.51
N ARG A 33 -6.20 -1.28 -2.05
CA ARG A 33 -6.50 -2.64 -2.50
C ARG A 33 -5.59 -3.09 -3.63
N GLU A 34 -5.39 -2.26 -4.66
CA GLU A 34 -4.48 -2.57 -5.76
C GLU A 34 -3.04 -2.74 -5.26
N THR A 35 -2.61 -1.90 -4.32
CA THR A 35 -1.27 -2.01 -3.73
C THR A 35 -1.11 -3.33 -2.99
N GLN A 36 -2.04 -3.71 -2.12
CA GLN A 36 -2.00 -4.99 -1.40
C GLN A 36 -1.98 -6.19 -2.37
N LEU A 37 -2.79 -6.16 -3.44
CA LEU A 37 -2.78 -7.20 -4.47
C LEU A 37 -1.43 -7.32 -5.17
N SER A 38 -0.75 -6.20 -5.42
CA SER A 38 0.60 -6.21 -6.02
C SER A 38 1.64 -6.92 -5.16
N PHE A 39 1.51 -6.88 -3.82
CA PHE A 39 2.38 -7.61 -2.90
C PHE A 39 2.02 -9.10 -2.86
N ILE A 40 0.73 -9.44 -2.86
CA ILE A 40 0.26 -10.84 -2.89
C ILE A 40 0.72 -11.56 -4.16
N GLN A 41 0.76 -10.85 -5.29
CA GLN A 41 1.14 -11.37 -6.60
C GLN A 41 2.62 -11.14 -6.96
N ASP A 42 3.41 -10.58 -6.05
CA ASP A 42 4.81 -10.19 -6.34
C ASP A 42 5.67 -11.41 -6.66
N GLU A 43 6.64 -11.31 -7.57
CA GLU A 43 7.57 -12.42 -7.85
C GLU A 43 8.51 -12.70 -6.66
N ASN A 44 8.82 -11.69 -5.86
CA ASN A 44 9.61 -11.82 -4.64
C ASN A 44 8.75 -12.36 -3.48
N GLU A 45 9.02 -13.60 -3.07
CA GLU A 45 8.29 -14.29 -2.00
C GLU A 45 8.34 -13.56 -0.66
N GLN A 46 9.40 -12.79 -0.38
CA GLN A 46 9.50 -12.01 0.86
C GLN A 46 8.45 -10.89 0.93
N LEU A 47 8.06 -10.32 -0.21
CA LEU A 47 7.04 -9.28 -0.28
C LEU A 47 5.63 -9.85 -0.14
N ARG A 48 5.43 -11.14 -0.42
CA ARG A 48 4.12 -11.80 -0.24
C ARG A 48 3.75 -11.99 1.23
N ASP A 49 4.72 -11.96 2.14
CA ASP A 49 4.49 -12.16 3.56
C ASP A 49 3.44 -11.15 4.08
N PRO A 50 2.35 -11.60 4.73
CA PRO A 50 1.31 -10.70 5.25
C PRO A 50 1.84 -9.63 6.19
N ARG A 51 2.97 -9.86 6.86
CA ARG A 51 3.66 -8.87 7.70
C ARG A 51 4.31 -7.74 6.91
N VAL A 52 4.21 -7.71 5.58
CA VAL A 52 4.69 -6.61 4.74
C VAL A 52 3.56 -5.69 4.32
N TRP A 53 2.36 -6.22 4.06
CA TRP A 53 1.27 -5.46 3.45
C TRP A 53 -0.02 -5.37 4.28
N ALA A 54 -0.30 -6.32 5.18
CA ALA A 54 -1.59 -6.41 5.86
C ALA A 54 -1.87 -5.28 6.87
N PRO A 55 -0.86 -4.73 7.59
CA PRO A 55 -1.09 -3.64 8.54
C PRO A 55 -1.37 -2.27 7.96
N PHE A 56 -1.24 -2.10 6.64
CA PHE A 56 -1.64 -0.86 5.98
C PHE A 56 -3.15 -0.83 5.81
N VAL A 57 -3.80 0.08 6.54
CA VAL A 57 -5.25 0.29 6.54
C VAL A 57 -5.55 1.78 6.33
N LEU A 58 -6.70 2.06 5.73
CA LEU A 58 -7.25 3.41 5.66
C LEU A 58 -8.24 3.61 6.79
N ILE A 59 -8.11 4.72 7.50
CA ILE A 59 -9.07 5.18 8.50
C ILE A 59 -9.70 6.44 7.92
N GLU A 60 -10.99 6.37 7.63
CA GLU A 60 -11.76 7.56 7.26
C GLU A 60 -12.23 8.25 8.55
N GLY A 61 -11.75 9.47 8.78
CA GLY A 61 -12.26 10.31 9.85
C GLY A 61 -13.57 10.94 9.41
N HIS A 62 -14.70 10.48 9.94
CA HIS A 62 -15.87 11.35 10.00
C HIS A 62 -15.51 12.52 10.93
N GLY A 63 -15.44 13.73 10.38
CA GLY A 63 -15.17 14.94 11.15
C GLY A 63 -16.17 15.07 12.32
N LEU A 64 -15.64 15.41 13.49
CA LEU A 64 -16.40 15.98 14.60
C LEU A 64 -16.77 17.43 14.27
#